data_AF-A0AAD3N752-F1
#
_entry.id   AF-A0AAD3N752-F1
#
_cell.length_a   1.000
_cell.length_b   1.000
_cell.length_c   1.000
_cell.angle_alpha   90.00
_cell.angle_beta   90.00
_cell.angle_gamma   90.00
#
_symmetry.space_group_name_H-M   'P 1'
#
loop_
_entity.id
_entity.type
_entity.pdbx_description
1 polymer ?
#
loop_
_entity_poly.entity_id
_entity_poly.type
_entity_poly.pdbx_seq_one_letter_code
_entity_poly.pdbx_strand_id
1 'polypeptide(L)'
;MEKETEKRISEIEDAAFLAREKAKADAEYYTAAKFAEANRLKLTPEYLELMKYQAIAANSKIYFGQDIPNMFVEGTNSLPKSAPSPNLPSAEPDMRKGKPDRQ
;
A
#
# COMPACT_ATOMS: atom_id res chain seq x y z
N MET A 1 2.53 57.81 19.61
CA MET A 1 1.39 57.55 18.71
C MET A 1 1.71 56.44 17.72
N GLU A 2 2.74 56.56 16.88
CA GLU A 2 3.05 55.54 15.84
C GLU A 2 3.48 54.16 16.39
N LYS A 3 4.31 54.13 17.44
CA LYS A 3 4.74 52.85 18.07
C LYS A 3 3.63 52.09 18.78
N GLU A 4 2.53 52.75 19.15
CA GLU A 4 1.40 52.09 19.82
C GLU A 4 0.44 51.48 18.80
N THR A 5 0.32 52.09 17.62
CA THR A 5 -0.46 51.54 16.51
C THR A 5 0.20 50.29 15.92
N GLU A 6 1.53 50.28 15.79
CA GLU A 6 2.27 49.10 15.31
C GLU A 6 2.12 47.89 16.25
N LYS A 7 2.20 48.12 17.57
CA LYS A 7 1.97 47.05 18.56
C LYS A 7 0.58 46.45 18.48
N ARG A 8 -0.45 47.30 18.35
CA ARG A 8 -1.83 46.82 18.20
C ARG A 8 -2.03 46.01 16.93
N ILE A 9 -1.39 46.38 15.84
CA ILE A 9 -1.47 45.62 14.58
C ILE A 9 -0.81 44.24 14.76
N SER A 10 0.40 44.20 15.34
CA SER A 10 1.08 42.93 15.65
C SER A 10 0.24 42.01 16.53
N GLU A 11 -0.38 42.56 17.58
CA GLU A 11 -1.25 41.79 18.49
C GLU A 11 -2.47 41.22 17.77
N ILE A 12 -3.06 41.98 16.83
CA ILE A 12 -4.21 41.52 16.03
C ILE A 12 -3.78 40.43 15.04
N GLU A 13 -2.62 40.58 14.40
CA GLU A 13 -2.08 39.60 13.45
C GLU A 13 -1.75 38.28 14.14
N ASP A 14 -1.10 38.33 15.31
CA ASP A 14 -0.77 37.15 16.10
C ASP A 14 -2.04 36.41 16.57
N ALA A 15 -3.04 37.18 17.03
CA ALA A 15 -4.32 36.60 17.44
C ALA A 15 -5.07 35.96 16.26
N ALA A 16 -5.06 36.60 15.09
CA ALA A 16 -5.68 36.08 13.88
C ALA A 16 -4.98 34.81 13.38
N PHE A 17 -3.65 34.79 13.44
CA PHE A 17 -2.85 33.62 13.06
C PHE A 17 -3.11 32.43 13.99
N LEU A 18 -3.08 32.65 15.31
CA LEU A 18 -3.40 31.62 16.29
C LEU A 18 -4.82 31.08 16.13
N ALA A 19 -5.81 31.96 15.90
CA ALA A 19 -7.18 31.56 15.68
C ALA A 19 -7.33 30.71 14.41
N ARG A 20 -6.64 31.09 13.33
CA ARG A 20 -6.65 30.34 12.06
C ARG A 20 -6.01 28.96 12.21
N GLU A 21 -4.82 28.89 12.80
CA GLU A 21 -4.12 27.61 12.99
C GLU A 21 -4.89 26.69 13.92
N LYS A 22 -5.51 27.23 14.98
CA LYS A 22 -6.41 26.46 15.85
C LYS A 22 -7.61 25.93 15.09
N ALA A 23 -8.29 26.78 14.31
CA ALA A 23 -9.44 26.35 13.52
C ALA A 23 -9.07 25.27 12.49
N LYS A 24 -7.88 25.37 11.88
CA LYS A 24 -7.36 24.37 10.96
C LYS A 24 -7.07 23.05 11.68
N ALA A 25 -6.38 23.09 12.82
CA ALA A 25 -6.10 21.92 13.63
C ALA A 25 -7.39 21.24 14.12
N ASP A 26 -8.38 22.01 14.57
CA ASP A 26 -9.68 21.50 15.00
C ASP A 26 -10.43 20.84 13.83
N ALA A 27 -10.38 21.42 12.63
CA ALA A 27 -10.97 20.84 11.43
C ALA A 27 -10.27 19.52 11.02
N GLU A 28 -8.94 19.50 11.04
CA GLU A 28 -8.15 18.29 10.76
C GLU A 28 -8.45 17.18 11.79
N TYR A 29 -8.54 17.52 13.07
CA TYR A 29 -8.92 16.57 14.11
C TYR A 29 -10.33 16.01 13.89
N TYR A 30 -11.32 16.89 13.62
CA TYR A 30 -12.70 16.45 13.40
C TYR A 30 -12.82 15.52 12.19
N THR A 31 -12.14 15.84 11.10
CA THR A 31 -12.14 14.98 9.91
C THR A 31 -11.47 13.63 10.16
N ALA A 32 -10.30 13.61 10.81
CA ALA A 32 -9.61 12.38 11.17
C ALA A 32 -10.43 11.50 12.13
N ALA A 33 -11.06 12.11 13.15
CA ALA A 33 -11.91 11.40 14.10
C ALA A 33 -13.13 10.78 13.42
N LYS A 34 -13.81 11.53 12.55
CA LYS A 34 -14.96 11.02 11.78
C LYS A 34 -14.55 9.93 10.80
N PHE A 35 -13.38 10.05 10.18
CA PHE A 35 -12.85 9.01 9.32
C PHE A 35 -12.53 7.73 10.08
N ALA A 36 -11.92 7.84 11.27
CA ALA A 36 -11.65 6.69 12.14
C ALA A 36 -12.94 6.00 12.62
N GLU A 37 -13.96 6.78 12.99
CA GLU A 37 -15.29 6.27 13.35
C GLU A 37 -15.95 5.52 12.18
N ALA A 38 -15.92 6.11 10.98
CA ALA A 38 -16.44 5.47 9.78
C ALA A 38 -15.67 4.18 9.43
N ASN A 39 -14.34 4.19 9.57
CA ASN A 39 -13.52 3.00 9.33
C ASN A 39 -13.81 1.90 10.33
N ARG A 40 -14.06 2.24 11.60
CA ARG A 40 -14.48 1.25 12.60
C ARG A 40 -15.80 0.57 12.23
N LEU A 41 -16.76 1.31 11.66
CA LEU A 41 -18.01 0.74 11.14
C LEU A 41 -17.80 -0.11 9.88
N LYS A 42 -16.82 0.25 9.03
CA LYS A 42 -16.47 -0.51 7.83
C LYS A 42 -15.59 -1.73 8.12
N LEU A 43 -14.97 -1.81 9.29
CA LEU A 43 -14.10 -2.92 9.70
C LEU A 43 -14.91 -4.16 10.17
N THR A 44 -16.06 -4.42 9.54
CA THR A 44 -16.82 -5.65 9.73
C THR A 44 -16.29 -6.72 8.77
N PRO A 45 -16.12 -7.98 9.22
CA PRO A 45 -15.58 -9.04 8.36
C PRO A 45 -16.39 -9.23 7.07
N GLU A 46 -17.72 -9.05 7.13
CA GLU A 46 -18.62 -9.20 5.98
C GLU A 46 -18.37 -8.11 4.91
N TYR A 47 -18.17 -6.86 5.33
CA TYR A 47 -17.85 -5.77 4.41
C TYR A 47 -16.47 -5.93 3.79
N LEU A 48 -15.48 -6.36 4.56
CA LEU A 48 -14.12 -6.62 4.05
C LEU A 48 -14.11 -7.77 3.04
N GLU A 49 -14.90 -8.82 3.28
CA GLU A 49 -15.07 -9.94 2.37
C GLU A 49 -15.78 -9.51 1.08
N LEU A 50 -16.85 -8.72 1.18
CA LEU A 50 -17.53 -8.11 0.03
C LEU A 50 -16.56 -7.26 -0.81
N MET A 51 -15.79 -6.37 -0.15
CA MET A 51 -14.80 -5.52 -0.82
C MET A 51 -13.69 -6.34 -1.48
N LYS A 52 -13.22 -7.41 -0.83
CA LYS A 52 -12.24 -8.35 -1.40
C LYS A 52 -12.77 -8.96 -2.69
N TYR A 53 -13.99 -9.51 -2.67
CA TYR A 53 -14.57 -10.12 -3.87
C TYR A 53 -14.82 -9.10 -4.99
N GLN A 54 -15.26 -7.89 -4.66
CA GLN A 54 -15.42 -6.82 -5.63
C GLN A 54 -14.09 -6.44 -6.29
N ALA A 55 -13.02 -6.33 -5.50
CA ALA A 55 -11.68 -6.01 -6.01
C ALA A 55 -11.14 -7.14 -6.91
N ILE A 56 -11.33 -8.40 -6.52
CA ILE A 56 -10.96 -9.56 -7.33
C ILE A 56 -11.71 -9.53 -8.66
N ALA A 57 -13.04 -9.35 -8.64
CA ALA A 57 -13.85 -9.32 -9.85
C ALA A 57 -13.48 -8.17 -10.80
N ALA A 58 -13.13 -7.00 -10.26
CA ALA A 58 -12.74 -5.85 -11.07
C ALA A 58 -11.33 -5.97 -11.67
N ASN A 59 -10.43 -6.71 -11.02
CA ASN A 59 -9.02 -6.80 -11.44
C ASN A 59 -8.62 -8.17 -12.01
N SER A 60 -9.50 -9.16 -12.00
CA SER A 60 -9.18 -10.53 -12.42
C SER A 60 -8.73 -10.58 -13.88
N LYS A 61 -7.42 -10.75 -14.07
CA LYS A 61 -6.81 -11.07 -15.37
C LYS A 61 -6.89 -12.56 -15.60
N ILE A 62 -7.25 -12.95 -16.82
CA ILE A 62 -7.34 -14.36 -17.21
C ILE A 62 -5.93 -14.82 -17.60
N TYR A 63 -5.39 -15.75 -16.83
CA TYR A 63 -4.11 -16.39 -17.12
C TYR A 63 -4.38 -17.78 -17.69
N PHE A 64 -3.77 -18.08 -18.85
CA PHE A 64 -3.84 -19.39 -19.49
C PHE A 64 -2.47 -20.07 -19.36
N GLY A 65 -2.44 -21.31 -18.88
CA GLY A 65 -1.21 -22.07 -18.62
C GLY A 65 -1.51 -23.35 -17.83
N GLN A 66 -0.48 -24.15 -17.56
CA GLN A 66 -0.63 -25.39 -16.78
C GLN A 66 -1.03 -25.14 -15.32
N ASP A 67 -0.63 -24.00 -14.72
CA ASP A 67 -0.87 -23.69 -13.31
C ASP A 67 -1.31 -22.22 -13.08
N ILE A 68 -2.20 -22.01 -12.11
CA ILE A 68 -2.71 -20.68 -11.70
C ILE A 68 -1.90 -20.14 -10.51
N PRO A 69 -1.43 -18.87 -10.52
CA PRO A 69 -0.73 -18.28 -9.38
C PRO A 69 -1.58 -18.28 -8.10
N ASN A 70 -1.01 -18.78 -7.00
CA ASN A 70 -1.68 -18.98 -5.70
C ASN A 70 -1.89 -17.67 -4.91
N MET A 71 -2.34 -16.60 -5.57
CA MET A 71 -2.39 -15.25 -4.97
C MET A 71 -3.68 -14.94 -4.20
N PHE A 72 -4.75 -15.75 -4.37
CA PHE A 72 -6.07 -15.49 -3.79
C PHE A 72 -6.53 -16.50 -2.72
N VAL A 73 -5.70 -17.52 -2.43
CA VAL A 73 -6.13 -18.75 -1.72
C VAL A 73 -5.65 -18.82 -0.26
N GLU A 74 -4.85 -17.86 0.20
CA GLU A 74 -4.24 -17.87 1.54
C GLU A 74 -5.23 -17.62 2.70
N GLY A 75 -6.52 -17.42 2.41
CA GLY A 75 -7.59 -17.29 3.41
C GLY A 75 -8.36 -18.58 3.72
N THR A 76 -8.14 -19.66 2.97
CA THR A 76 -8.79 -20.95 3.24
C THR A 76 -7.74 -21.92 3.75
N ASN A 77 -7.52 -21.96 5.07
CA ASN A 77 -6.79 -23.01 5.82
C ASN A 77 -6.05 -24.06 4.97
N SER A 78 -4.93 -23.70 4.35
CA SER A 78 -4.00 -24.70 3.81
C SER A 78 -2.84 -24.82 4.77
N LEU A 79 -2.82 -25.93 5.52
CA LEU A 79 -1.68 -26.34 6.34
C LEU A 79 -0.39 -26.29 5.51
N PRO A 80 0.78 -26.02 6.13
CA PRO A 80 2.05 -26.03 5.42
C PRO A 80 2.37 -27.47 5.02
N LYS A 81 2.12 -27.83 3.76
CA LYS A 81 2.53 -29.14 3.23
C LYS A 81 3.99 -29.03 2.81
N SER A 82 4.83 -29.57 3.68
CA SER A 82 6.25 -29.93 3.51
C SER A 82 6.72 -30.11 2.06
N ALA A 83 7.85 -29.50 1.74
CA ALA A 83 8.63 -29.69 0.51
C ALA A 83 8.95 -31.18 0.24
N PRO A 84 9.11 -31.55 -1.05
CA PRO A 84 10.34 -32.24 -1.43
C PRO A 84 10.95 -31.79 -2.79
N SER A 85 12.18 -31.29 -2.69
CA SER A 85 13.39 -31.48 -3.54
C SER A 85 13.45 -31.11 -5.05
N PRO A 86 14.67 -30.80 -5.56
CA PRO A 86 14.90 -30.00 -6.76
C PRO A 86 15.19 -30.85 -8.00
N ASN A 87 14.63 -30.48 -9.16
CA ASN A 87 15.09 -30.98 -10.46
C ASN A 87 15.76 -29.85 -11.23
N LEU A 88 17.09 -29.93 -11.37
CA LEU A 88 17.86 -29.16 -12.34
C LEU A 88 17.65 -29.75 -13.74
N PRO A 89 17.38 -28.95 -14.78
CA PRO A 89 17.51 -29.42 -16.15
C PRO A 89 18.98 -29.35 -16.59
N SER A 90 19.43 -30.47 -17.15
CA SER A 90 20.70 -30.73 -17.83
C SER A 90 21.08 -29.66 -18.86
N ALA A 91 22.23 -29.02 -18.68
CA ALA A 91 22.85 -28.19 -19.70
C ALA A 91 23.60 -29.08 -20.72
N GLU A 92 23.22 -28.98 -22.00
CA GLU A 92 23.97 -29.56 -23.12
C GLU A 92 25.36 -28.90 -23.26
N PRO A 93 26.41 -29.64 -23.65
CA PRO A 93 27.70 -29.05 -23.96
C PRO A 93 27.72 -28.56 -25.42
N ASP A 94 27.65 -27.25 -25.62
CA ASP A 94 27.79 -26.61 -26.92
C ASP A 94 29.27 -26.73 -27.39
N MET A 95 29.54 -27.69 -28.28
CA MET A 95 30.84 -27.85 -28.93
C MET A 95 31.11 -26.70 -29.91
N ARG A 96 31.75 -25.62 -29.44
CA ARG A 96 32.43 -24.66 -30.32
C ARG A 96 33.95 -24.82 -30.24
N LYS A 97 34.47 -25.62 -31.18
CA LYS A 97 35.90 -25.74 -31.52
C LYS A 97 36.40 -24.43 -32.15
N GLY A 98 37.44 -23.85 -31.58
CA GLY A 98 38.30 -22.81 -32.18
C GLY A 98 39.23 -22.26 -31.09
N LYS A 99 40.57 -22.27 -31.18
CA LYS A 99 41.56 -22.40 -32.25
C LYS A 99 42.82 -23.09 -31.67
N PRO A 100 43.77 -23.60 -32.48
CA PRO A 100 45.08 -24.03 -31.97
C PRO A 100 46.05 -22.86 -31.93
N ASP A 101 46.66 -22.59 -30.78
CA ASP A 101 47.85 -21.74 -30.69
C ASP A 101 49.09 -22.52 -31.13
N ARG A 102 49.90 -21.84 -31.96
CA ARG A 102 51.12 -22.32 -32.60
C ARG A 102 52.28 -22.45 -31.61
N GLN A 103 53.15 -23.42 -31.87
CA GLN A 103 54.60 -23.25 -31.64
C GLN A 103 55.20 -22.48 -32.82
#